data_AF-A0A2G5CR79-F1
#
_entry.id   AF-A0A2G5CR79-F1
#
_cell.length_a   1.000
_cell.length_b   1.000
_cell.length_c   1.000
_cell.angle_alpha   90.00
_cell.angle_beta   90.00
_cell.angle_gamma   90.00
#
_symmetry.space_group_name_H-M   'P 1'
#
loop_
_entity.id
_entity.type
_entity.pdbx_description
1 polymer ?
#
loop_
_entity_poly.entity_id
_entity_poly.type
_entity_poly.pdbx_seq_one_letter_code
_entity_poly.pdbx_strand_id
1 'polypeptide(L)'
;MGIDPRFGIACLGKVNMVYENDRDLMIKFYGFVAKEEMVCDEAGLEPDELAEKMLIHNMLQEQQLEMLTHMRKFHPDDQSAILEELHQQMNDANFDNSAAVLTSEQIQEIVQRR
;
A
#
# COMPACT_ATOMS: atom_id res chain seq x y z
N MET A 1 12.81 -24.25 13.99
CA MET A 1 13.80 -23.18 14.21
C MET A 1 13.17 -22.20 15.19
N GLY A 2 13.79 -21.92 16.34
CA GLY A 2 13.17 -21.22 17.49
C GLY A 2 13.60 -19.78 17.67
N ILE A 3 13.81 -19.03 16.57
CA ILE A 3 14.05 -17.59 16.62
C ILE A 3 12.75 -16.91 16.21
N ASP A 4 12.25 -16.02 17.06
CA ASP A 4 11.08 -15.18 16.77
C ASP A 4 11.40 -14.32 15.52
N PRO A 5 10.64 -14.42 14.43
CA PRO A 5 10.84 -13.60 13.24
C PRO A 5 10.87 -12.09 13.55
N ARG A 6 10.14 -11.65 14.58
CA ARG A 6 10.10 -10.25 15.03
C ARG A 6 11.43 -9.77 15.62
N PHE A 7 12.28 -10.70 16.06
CA PHE A 7 13.62 -10.38 16.56
C PHE A 7 14.52 -9.81 15.46
N GLY A 8 14.39 -10.31 14.22
CA GLY A 8 15.11 -9.81 13.05
C GLY A 8 14.77 -8.36 12.76
N ILE A 9 13.47 -8.06 12.61
CA ILE A 9 12.93 -6.72 12.42
C ILE A 9 13.35 -5.76 13.54
N ALA A 10 13.27 -6.19 14.80
CA ALA A 10 13.70 -5.36 15.94
C ALA A 10 15.19 -4.99 15.87
N CYS A 11 16.04 -5.87 15.32
CA CYS A 11 17.46 -5.60 15.12
C CYS A 11 17.71 -4.58 13.99
N LEU A 12 16.85 -4.54 12.97
CA LEU A 12 16.92 -3.57 11.88
C LEU A 12 16.65 -2.12 12.38
N GLY A 13 15.92 -1.94 13.47
CA GLY A 13 15.72 -0.61 14.09
C GLY A 13 17.04 0.12 14.43
N LYS A 14 18.14 -0.60 14.65
CA LYS A 14 19.47 -0.01 14.89
C LYS A 14 20.08 0.62 13.63
N VAL A 15 19.74 0.11 12.45
CA VAL A 15 20.19 0.65 11.16
C VAL A 15 19.51 1.99 10.91
N ASN A 16 18.22 2.11 11.23
CA ASN A 16 17.49 3.38 11.17
C ASN A 16 18.20 4.48 12.00
N MET A 17 18.57 4.18 13.25
CA MET A 17 19.23 5.15 14.14
C MET A 17 20.61 5.64 13.65
N VAL A 18 21.31 4.86 12.83
CA VAL A 18 22.69 5.17 12.39
C VAL A 18 22.69 5.88 11.03
N TYR A 19 21.74 5.54 10.16
CA TYR A 19 21.74 5.97 8.76
C TYR A 19 20.56 6.86 8.36
N GLU A 20 19.79 7.36 9.33
CA GLU A 20 18.62 8.22 9.12
C GLU A 20 18.85 9.38 8.12
N ASN A 21 20.07 9.93 8.10
CA ASN A 21 20.43 11.06 7.25
C ASN A 21 20.69 10.69 5.77
N ASP A 22 20.84 9.41 5.43
CA ASP A 22 21.02 8.94 4.05
C ASP A 22 19.67 8.52 3.45
N ARG A 23 19.03 9.47 2.77
CA ARG A 23 17.67 9.29 2.24
C ARG A 23 17.55 8.12 1.25
N ASP A 24 18.54 7.94 0.37
CA ASP A 24 18.50 6.89 -0.66
C ASP A 24 18.68 5.50 -0.04
N LEU A 25 19.55 5.41 0.97
CA LEU A 25 19.70 4.19 1.77
C LEU A 25 18.43 3.90 2.55
N MET A 26 17.84 4.91 3.21
CA MET A 26 16.63 4.75 4.02
C MET A 26 15.42 4.31 3.20
N ILE A 27 15.22 4.85 1.98
CA ILE A 27 14.14 4.41 1.08
C ILE A 27 14.26 2.92 0.76
N LYS A 28 15.46 2.45 0.40
CA LYS A 28 15.71 1.03 0.09
C LYS A 28 15.56 0.16 1.33
N PHE A 29 16.04 0.65 2.47
CA PHE A 29 15.98 -0.03 3.75
C PHE A 29 14.53 -0.22 4.22
N TYR A 30 13.68 0.81 4.18
CA TYR A 30 12.26 0.67 4.52
C TYR A 30 11.53 -0.27 3.55
N GLY A 31 11.85 -0.23 2.26
CA GLY A 31 11.33 -1.18 1.30
C GLY A 31 11.73 -2.63 1.59
N PHE A 32 12.88 -2.86 2.22
CA PHE A 32 13.30 -4.18 2.70
C PHE A 32 12.56 -4.58 3.98
N VAL A 33 12.48 -3.70 4.97
CA VAL A 33 11.78 -3.94 6.25
C VAL A 33 10.31 -4.29 6.01
N ALA A 34 9.61 -3.54 5.15
CA ALA A 34 8.22 -3.81 4.81
C ALA A 34 8.00 -5.21 4.19
N LYS A 35 8.96 -5.68 3.38
CA LYS A 35 8.92 -7.04 2.83
C LYS A 35 9.19 -8.10 3.90
N GLU A 36 10.15 -7.86 4.80
CA GLU A 36 10.42 -8.78 5.90
C GLU A 36 9.23 -8.88 6.84
N GLU A 37 8.60 -7.75 7.18
CA GLU A 37 7.39 -7.69 8.02
C GLU A 37 6.24 -8.48 7.41
N MET A 38 5.97 -8.28 6.11
CA MET A 38 4.97 -9.06 5.38
C MET A 38 5.26 -10.57 5.41
N VAL A 39 6.51 -10.99 5.18
CA VAL A 39 6.91 -12.41 5.21
C VAL A 39 6.81 -12.98 6.62
N CYS A 40 7.16 -12.21 7.65
CA CYS A 40 7.02 -12.62 9.04
C CYS A 40 5.57 -12.82 9.44
N ASP A 41 4.69 -11.91 9.01
CA ASP A 41 3.24 -12.02 9.23
C ASP A 41 2.67 -13.25 8.51
N GLU A 42 3.09 -13.51 7.27
CA GLU A 42 2.67 -14.67 6.49
C GLU A 42 3.18 -16.00 7.07
N ALA A 43 4.39 -16.02 7.62
CA ALA A 43 4.97 -17.22 8.23
C ALA A 43 4.21 -17.71 9.47
N GLY A 44 3.35 -16.86 10.06
CA GLY A 44 2.50 -17.21 11.20
C GLY A 44 1.09 -17.67 10.82
N LEU A 45 0.71 -17.61 9.54
CA LEU A 45 -0.63 -17.99 9.07
C LEU A 45 -0.67 -19.47 8.71
N GLU A 46 -1.81 -20.10 9.00
CA GLU A 46 -2.10 -21.42 8.44
C GLU A 46 -2.37 -21.30 6.91
N PRO A 47 -2.20 -22.40 6.13
CA PRO A 47 -2.31 -22.35 4.67
C PRO A 47 -3.63 -21.75 4.14
N ASP A 48 -4.75 -22.03 4.82
CA ASP A 48 -6.07 -21.52 4.43
C ASP A 48 -6.20 -20.01 4.69
N GLU A 49 -5.68 -19.53 5.82
CA GLU A 49 -5.67 -18.10 6.17
C GLU A 49 -4.78 -17.30 5.22
N LEU A 50 -3.63 -17.87 4.83
CA LEU A 50 -2.75 -17.29 3.83
C LEU A 50 -3.43 -17.21 2.46
N ALA A 51 -4.12 -18.28 2.05
CA ALA A 51 -4.85 -18.30 0.78
C ALA A 51 -5.97 -17.26 0.74
N GLU A 52 -6.74 -17.11 1.82
CA GLU A 52 -7.77 -16.08 1.95
C GLU A 52 -7.18 -14.67 1.88
N LYS A 53 -6.11 -14.40 2.64
CA LYS A 53 -5.40 -13.11 2.62
C LYS A 53 -4.88 -12.78 1.22
N MET A 54 -4.29 -13.76 0.51
CA MET A 54 -3.82 -13.59 -0.87
C MET A 54 -4.96 -13.28 -1.83
N LEU A 55 -6.11 -13.95 -1.70
CA LEU A 55 -7.28 -13.67 -2.53
C LEU A 55 -7.78 -12.24 -2.34
N ILE A 56 -7.96 -11.80 -1.09
CA ILE A 56 -8.38 -10.44 -0.77
C ILE A 56 -7.40 -9.42 -1.34
N HIS A 57 -6.09 -9.67 -1.17
CA HIS A 57 -5.05 -8.78 -1.69
C HIS A 57 -5.07 -8.69 -3.23
N ASN A 58 -5.20 -9.83 -3.92
CA ASN A 58 -5.28 -9.87 -5.38
C ASN A 58 -6.53 -9.14 -5.89
N MET A 59 -7.69 -9.35 -5.26
CA MET A 59 -8.91 -8.64 -5.62
C MET A 59 -8.77 -7.12 -5.46
N LEU A 60 -8.15 -6.66 -4.37
CA LEU A 60 -7.89 -5.24 -4.16
C LEU A 60 -6.96 -4.67 -5.25
N GLN A 61 -5.89 -5.40 -5.59
CA GLN A 61 -4.97 -4.98 -6.66
C GLN A 61 -5.67 -4.88 -8.02
N GLU A 62 -6.56 -5.84 -8.34
CA GLU A 62 -7.36 -5.79 -9.57
C GLU A 62 -8.26 -4.55 -9.61
N GLN A 63 -8.92 -4.22 -8.50
CA GLN A 63 -9.74 -3.02 -8.39
C GLN A 63 -8.93 -1.73 -8.55
N GLN A 64 -7.75 -1.65 -7.92
CA GLN A 64 -6.84 -0.51 -8.08
C GLN A 64 -6.37 -0.35 -9.54
N LEU A 65 -6.04 -1.46 -10.19
CA LEU A 65 -5.62 -1.45 -11.59
C LEU A 65 -6.76 -1.02 -12.53
N GLU A 66 -7.97 -1.49 -12.28
CA GLU A 66 -9.16 -1.09 -13.03
C GLU A 66 -9.41 0.42 -12.87
N MET A 67 -9.38 0.92 -11.65
CA MET A 67 -9.50 2.35 -11.34
C MET A 67 -8.46 3.18 -12.08
N LEU A 68 -7.18 2.82 -12.01
CA LEU A 68 -6.10 3.53 -12.73
C LEU A 68 -6.27 3.46 -14.25
N THR A 69 -6.75 2.33 -14.77
CA THR A 69 -7.04 2.16 -16.20
C THR A 69 -8.23 3.03 -16.64
N HIS A 70 -9.24 3.19 -15.78
CA HIS A 70 -10.35 4.09 -16.02
C HIS A 70 -9.90 5.56 -15.97
N MET A 71 -9.16 5.95 -14.92
CA MET A 71 -8.61 7.29 -14.72
C MET A 71 -7.75 7.76 -15.90
N ARG A 72 -6.94 6.87 -16.49
CA ARG A 72 -6.09 7.19 -17.65
C ARG A 72 -6.86 7.74 -18.86
N LYS A 73 -8.17 7.51 -18.96
CA LYS A 73 -9.01 7.98 -20.07
C LYS A 73 -9.35 9.47 -20.00
N PHE A 74 -9.14 10.11 -18.84
CA PHE A 74 -9.46 11.53 -18.62
C PHE A 74 -8.29 12.46 -18.93
N HIS A 75 -8.54 13.77 -18.97
CA HIS A 75 -7.51 14.78 -19.19
C HIS A 75 -6.50 14.79 -18.02
N PRO A 76 -5.20 15.12 -18.22
CA PRO A 76 -4.20 15.13 -17.15
C PRO A 76 -4.58 15.97 -15.93
N ASP A 77 -5.29 17.08 -16.14
CA ASP A 77 -5.78 17.90 -15.04
C ASP A 77 -6.79 17.14 -14.19
N ASP A 78 -7.70 16.39 -14.81
CA ASP A 78 -8.71 15.58 -14.13
C ASP A 78 -8.10 14.37 -13.42
N GLN A 79 -7.09 13.74 -14.06
CA GLN A 79 -6.29 12.69 -13.42
C GLN A 79 -5.66 13.19 -12.12
N SER A 80 -5.15 14.43 -12.11
CA SER A 80 -4.57 15.05 -10.93
C SER A 80 -5.61 15.26 -9.83
N ALA A 81 -6.81 15.75 -10.18
CA ALA A 81 -7.90 15.91 -9.21
C ALA A 81 -8.38 14.58 -8.62
N ILE A 82 -8.46 13.53 -9.44
CA ILE A 82 -8.82 12.18 -8.98
C ILE A 82 -7.78 11.65 -7.99
N LEU A 83 -6.48 11.84 -8.28
CA LEU A 83 -5.40 11.41 -7.39
C LEU A 83 -5.33 12.23 -6.10
N GLU A 84 -5.61 13.52 -6.15
CA GLU A 84 -5.69 14.38 -4.96
C GLU A 84 -6.80 13.92 -4.02
N GLU A 85 -7.99 13.60 -4.55
CA GLU A 85 -9.08 13.08 -3.71
C GLU A 85 -8.84 11.67 -3.21
N LEU A 86 -8.24 10.80 -4.03
CA LEU A 86 -7.81 9.48 -3.56
C LEU A 86 -6.83 9.62 -2.38
N HIS A 87 -5.88 10.55 -2.47
CA HIS A 87 -4.94 10.82 -1.39
C HIS A 87 -5.64 11.35 -0.12
N GLN A 88 -6.61 12.27 -0.26
CA GLN A 88 -7.40 12.74 0.87
C GLN A 88 -8.20 11.62 1.53
N GLN A 89 -8.87 10.78 0.73
CA GLN A 89 -9.61 9.60 1.20
C GLN A 89 -8.71 8.64 1.98
N MET A 90 -7.50 8.37 1.49
CA MET A 90 -6.54 7.53 2.21
C MET A 90 -6.08 8.19 3.52
N ASN A 91 -5.82 9.50 3.53
CA ASN A 91 -5.45 10.21 4.76
C ASN A 91 -6.54 10.11 5.83
N ASP A 92 -7.81 10.31 5.44
CA ASP A 92 -8.95 10.24 6.35
C ASP A 92 -9.15 8.82 6.91
N ALA A 93 -8.73 7.80 6.14
CA ALA A 93 -8.74 6.39 6.54
C ALA A 93 -7.43 5.92 7.21
N ASN A 94 -6.51 6.80 7.59
CA ASN A 94 -5.18 6.46 8.12
C ASN A 94 -4.38 5.48 7.24
N PHE A 95 -4.48 5.64 5.92
CA PHE A 95 -3.84 4.80 4.92
C PHE A 95 -4.24 3.32 4.97
N ASP A 96 -5.47 3.02 5.38
CA ASP A 96 -6.04 1.69 5.19
C ASP A 96 -6.10 1.34 3.68
N ASN A 97 -5.60 0.15 3.34
CA ASN A 97 -5.56 -0.36 1.98
C ASN A 97 -6.95 -0.45 1.34
N SER A 98 -8.00 -0.67 2.14
CA SER A 98 -9.38 -0.70 1.64
C SER A 98 -9.84 0.64 1.06
N ALA A 99 -9.26 1.75 1.54
CA ALA A 99 -9.57 3.11 1.10
C ALA A 99 -8.80 3.53 -0.16
N ALA A 100 -7.91 2.69 -0.68
CA ALA A 100 -7.09 3.00 -1.86
C ALA A 100 -7.80 2.71 -3.20
N VAL A 101 -9.14 2.73 -3.23
CA VAL A 101 -9.96 2.48 -4.42
C VAL A 101 -11.07 3.53 -4.52
N LEU A 102 -11.30 4.01 -5.75
CA LEU A 102 -12.45 4.82 -6.14
C LEU A 102 -13.25 4.06 -7.19
N THR A 103 -14.58 4.08 -7.07
CA THR A 103 -15.47 3.53 -8.09
C THR A 103 -15.49 4.43 -9.33
N SER A 104 -15.92 3.86 -10.46
CA SER A 104 -16.10 4.64 -11.70
C SER A 104 -17.08 5.80 -11.52
N GLU A 105 -18.10 5.63 -10.67
CA GLU A 105 -19.08 6.67 -10.33
C GLU A 105 -18.43 7.82 -9.56
N GLN A 106 -17.63 7.51 -8.53
CA GLN A 106 -16.89 8.51 -7.77
C GLN A 106 -15.91 9.29 -8.66
N ILE A 107 -15.21 8.60 -9.56
CA ILE A 107 -14.32 9.25 -10.54
C ILE A 107 -15.10 10.22 -11.43
N GLN A 108 -16.27 9.81 -11.94
CA GLN A 108 -17.09 10.68 -12.77
C GLN A 108 -17.61 11.90 -12.00
N GLU A 109 -17.99 11.73 -10.73
CA GLU A 109 -18.39 12.85 -9.89
C GLU A 109 -17.25 13.85 -9.68
N ILE A 110 -16.02 13.39 -9.43
CA ILE A 110 -14.86 14.26 -9.27
C ILE A 110 -14.61 15.08 -10.54
N VAL A 111 -14.69 14.43 -11.71
CA VAL A 111 -14.52 15.09 -13.02
C VAL A 111 -15.63 16.12 -13.28
N GLN A 112 -16.88 15.82 -12.91
CA GLN A 112 -18.03 16.70 -13.16
C GLN A 112 -18.13 17.89 -12.21
N ARG A 113 -17.56 17.80 -11.00
CA ARG A 113 -17.57 18.88 -10.01
C ARG A 113 -16.58 20.01 -10.35
N ARG A 114 -15.71 19.80 -11.32
CA ARG A 114 -14.78 20.80 -11.86
C ARG A 114 -15.42 21.66 -12.96
#